data_AF-A0A529FG15-F1
#
_entry.id   AF-A0A529FG15-F1
#
_cell.length_a   1.000
_cell.length_b   1.000
_cell.length_c   1.000
_cell.angle_alpha   90.00
_cell.angle_beta   90.00
_cell.angle_gamma   90.00
#
_symmetry.space_group_name_H-M   'P 1'
#
loop_
_entity.id
_entity.type
_entity.pdbx_description
1 polymer ?
#
loop_
_entity_poly.entity_id
_entity_poly.type
_entity_poly.pdbx_seq_one_letter_code
_entity_poly.pdbx_strand_id
1 'polypeptide(L)' 'LEPVARSVSGSFRILSAAEKAALKPLHIRVVTVQAGQTMGSLAAQMVGVDRKLDLFRVLNALSPGAAVSTGDKVKIVTDR' A
#
# COMPACT_ATOMS: atom_id res chain seq x y z
N LEU A 1 -17.14 8.79 22.87
CA LEU A 1 -16.11 7.95 22.21
C LEU A 1 -16.40 6.45 22.33
N GLU A 2 -16.98 5.96 23.44
CA GLU A 2 -17.36 4.54 23.61
C GLU A 2 -18.26 3.94 22.52
N PRO A 3 -19.26 4.65 21.95
CA PRO A 3 -20.09 4.08 20.89
C PRO A 3 -19.30 3.77 19.62
N VAL A 4 -18.36 4.64 19.25
CA VAL A 4 -17.46 4.47 18.10
C VAL A 4 -16.48 3.34 18.38
N ALA A 5 -15.89 3.31 19.57
CA ALA A 5 -14.97 2.24 19.97
C ALA A 5 -15.63 0.85 19.92
N ARG A 6 -16.88 0.73 20.38
CA ARG A 6 -17.66 -0.52 20.34
C ARG A 6 -18.06 -0.93 18.93
N SER A 7 -18.39 0.03 18.07
CA SER A 7 -18.67 -0.21 16.65
C SER A 7 -17.43 -0.74 15.91
N VAL A 8 -16.28 -0.09 16.12
CA VAL A 8 -15.01 -0.51 15.49
C VAL A 8 -14.58 -1.88 16.01
N SER A 9 -14.57 -2.10 17.33
CA SER A 9 -14.14 -3.39 17.89
C SER A 9 -15.04 -4.56 17.48
N GLY A 10 -16.35 -4.32 17.35
CA GLY A 10 -17.31 -5.33 16.89
C GLY A 10 -17.24 -5.65 15.38
N SER A 11 -16.56 -4.82 14.57
CA SER A 11 -16.40 -5.06 13.14
C SER A 11 -15.29 -6.06 12.79
N PHE A 12 -14.36 -6.30 13.73
CA PHE A 12 -13.32 -7.30 13.56
C PHE A 12 -13.84 -8.68 13.92
N ARG A 13 -13.49 -9.67 13.10
CA ARG A 13 -13.71 -11.09 13.39
C ARG A 13 -12.47 -11.90 13.08
N ILE A 14 -12.32 -13.02 13.77
CA ILE A 14 -11.27 -14.00 13.45
C ILE A 14 -11.65 -14.71 12.16
N LEU A 15 -10.70 -14.81 11.24
CA LEU A 15 -10.87 -15.58 10.00
C LEU A 15 -10.88 -17.08 10.28
N SER A 16 -11.77 -17.81 9.62
CA SER A 16 -11.76 -19.29 9.62
C SER A 16 -10.53 -19.85 8.91
N ALA A 17 -10.24 -21.14 9.09
CA ALA A 17 -9.13 -21.80 8.43
C ALA A 17 -9.25 -21.75 6.88
N ALA A 18 -10.46 -21.93 6.35
CA ALA A 18 -10.72 -21.87 4.91
C ALA A 18 -10.51 -20.45 4.34
N GLU A 19 -10.99 -19.42 5.04
CA GLU A 19 -10.79 -18.02 4.63
C GLU A 19 -9.31 -17.65 4.66
N LYS A 20 -8.57 -18.08 5.68
CA LYS A 20 -7.11 -17.88 5.75
C LYS A 20 -6.38 -18.56 4.59
N ALA A 21 -6.74 -19.80 4.27
CA ALA A 21 -6.13 -20.54 3.16
C ALA A 21 -6.44 -19.92 1.78
N ALA A 22 -7.59 -19.27 1.64
CA ALA A 22 -8.00 -18.59 0.42
C ALA A 22 -7.41 -17.17 0.26
N LEU A 23 -6.78 -16.62 1.31
CA LEU A 23 -6.16 -15.30 1.23
C LEU A 23 -5.02 -15.31 0.22
N LYS A 24 -5.04 -14.31 -0.66
CA LYS A 24 -3.90 -13.93 -1.50
C LYS A 24 -3.38 -12.60 -0.96
N PRO A 25 -2.49 -12.61 0.06
CA PRO A 25 -2.11 -11.40 0.74
C PRO A 25 -1.28 -10.50 -0.17
N LEU A 26 -1.52 -9.20 -0.04
CA LEU A 26 -0.63 -8.19 -0.61
C LEU A 26 0.54 -7.97 0.35
N HIS A 27 1.71 -7.76 -0.22
CA HIS A 27 2.98 -7.47 0.43
C HIS A 27 3.43 -6.05 0.10
N ILE A 28 4.14 -5.43 1.04
CA ILE A 28 4.87 -4.19 0.77
C ILE A 28 6.31 -4.55 0.43
N ARG A 29 6.79 -4.10 -0.73
CA ARG A 29 8.19 -4.24 -1.12
C ARG A 29 8.85 -2.87 -1.20
N VAL A 30 10.12 -2.82 -0.81
CA VAL A 30 10.97 -1.64 -0.99
C VAL A 30 11.75 -1.82 -2.28
N VAL A 31 11.60 -0.88 -3.20
CA VAL A 31 12.31 -0.85 -4.49
C VAL A 31 13.18 0.40 -4.56
N THR A 32 14.30 0.30 -5.28
CA THR A 32 15.17 1.45 -5.53
C THR A 32 14.78 2.09 -6.86
N VAL A 33 14.55 3.40 -6.85
CA VAL A 33 14.18 4.18 -8.03
C VAL A 33 15.33 4.17 -9.04
N GLN A 34 15.03 3.76 -10.26
CA GLN A 34 15.96 3.70 -11.38
C GLN A 34 15.88 4.96 -12.24
N ALA A 35 16.93 5.22 -13.03
CA ALA A 35 16.94 6.33 -13.97
C ALA A 35 15.74 6.26 -14.94
N GLY A 36 15.07 7.40 -15.13
CA GLY A 36 13.88 7.50 -15.99
C GLY A 36 12.56 7.07 -15.34
N GLN A 37 12.58 6.51 -14.12
CA GLN A 37 11.35 6.23 -13.40
C GLN A 37 10.75 7.51 -12.81
N THR A 38 9.43 7.61 -12.90
CA THR A 38 8.61 8.65 -12.29
C THR A 38 7.71 8.08 -11.22
N MET A 39 7.14 8.92 -10.35
CA MET A 39 6.11 8.50 -9.39
C MET A 39 4.95 7.76 -10.07
N GLY A 40 4.52 8.22 -11.24
CA GLY A 40 3.46 7.56 -12.01
C GLY A 40 3.85 6.14 -12.43
N SER A 41 5.07 5.97 -12.95
CA SER A 41 5.58 4.66 -13.36
C SER A 41 5.79 3.68 -12.19
N LEU A 42 6.15 4.19 -11.01
CA LEU A 42 6.33 3.40 -9.80
C LEU A 42 4.99 3.01 -9.19
N ALA A 43 4.05 3.95 -9.12
CA ALA A 43 2.69 3.69 -8.66
C ALA A 43 1.96 2.68 -9.57
N ALA A 44 2.19 2.72 -10.89
CA ALA A 44 1.61 1.77 -11.83
C ALA A 44 2.00 0.31 -11.54
N GLN A 45 3.16 0.07 -10.93
CA GLN A 45 3.63 -1.27 -10.53
C GLN A 45 2.85 -1.83 -9.33
N MET A 46 2.08 -1.00 -8.61
CA MET A 46 1.31 -1.48 -7.46
C MET A 46 0.16 -2.37 -7.92
N VAL A 47 -0.07 -3.49 -7.22
CA VAL A 47 -1.11 -4.48 -7.55
C VAL A 47 -2.12 -4.59 -6.42
N GLY A 48 -3.38 -4.87 -6.77
CA GLY A 48 -4.45 -5.12 -5.80
C GLY A 48 -4.93 -3.88 -5.03
N VAL A 49 -4.64 -2.68 -5.53
CA VAL A 49 -5.00 -1.41 -4.87
C VAL A 49 -5.54 -0.38 -5.86
N ASP A 50 -6.51 0.40 -5.39
CA ASP A 50 -7.09 1.53 -6.11
C ASP A 50 -6.31 2.83 -5.87
N ARG A 51 -6.59 3.85 -6.68
CA ARG A 51 -5.97 5.19 -6.58
C ARG A 51 -4.46 5.14 -6.38
N LYS A 52 -3.79 4.29 -7.17
CA LYS A 52 -2.38 3.90 -6.97
C LYS A 52 -1.43 5.06 -6.71
N LEU A 53 -1.57 6.16 -7.45
CA LEU A 53 -0.69 7.33 -7.30
C LEU A 53 -0.87 8.03 -5.95
N ASP A 54 -2.11 8.16 -5.47
CA ASP A 54 -2.40 8.75 -4.17
C ASP A 54 -1.92 7.83 -3.04
N LEU A 55 -2.18 6.53 -3.16
CA LEU A 55 -1.68 5.56 -2.20
C LEU A 55 -0.15 5.51 -2.18
N PHE A 56 0.50 5.57 -3.34
CA PHE A 56 1.96 5.62 -3.43
C PHE A 56 2.52 6.81 -2.65
N ARG A 57 1.92 8.00 -2.79
CA ARG A 57 2.34 9.19 -2.03
C ARG A 57 2.17 8.99 -0.53
N VAL A 58 1.00 8.55 -0.08
CA VAL A 58 0.71 8.33 1.34
C VAL A 58 1.67 7.26 1.92
N LEU A 59 1.82 6.13 1.23
CA LEU A 59 2.66 5.01 1.67
C LEU A 59 4.14 5.42 1.80
N ASN A 60 4.60 6.33 0.96
CA ASN A 60 5.96 6.86 0.94
C ASN A 60 6.13 8.17 1.70
N ALA A 61 5.11 8.63 2.43
CA ALA A 61 5.13 9.90 3.17
C ALA A 61 5.52 11.11 2.30
N LEU A 62 5.07 11.13 1.04
CA LEU A 62 5.36 12.20 0.09
C LEU A 62 4.34 13.32 0.21
N SER A 63 4.81 14.53 0.53
CA SER A 63 4.01 15.75 0.54
C SER A 63 3.51 16.11 -0.86
N PRO A 64 2.45 16.94 -0.97
CA PRO A 64 2.05 17.52 -2.26
C PRO A 64 3.24 18.22 -2.94
N GLY A 65 3.50 17.90 -4.20
CA GLY A 65 4.61 18.44 -4.98
C GLY A 65 5.97 17.77 -4.76
N ALA A 66 6.09 16.82 -3.82
CA ALA A 66 7.32 16.03 -3.67
C ALA A 66 7.56 15.15 -4.92
N ALA A 67 8.84 14.94 -5.23
CA ALA A 67 9.29 14.08 -6.31
C ALA A 67 10.19 12.96 -5.77
N VAL A 68 10.35 11.92 -6.57
CA VAL A 68 11.30 10.83 -6.30
C VAL A 68 12.55 11.04 -7.14
N SER A 69 13.70 10.69 -6.58
CA SER A 69 15.01 10.77 -7.22
C SER A 69 15.59 9.38 -7.45
N THR A 70 16.43 9.25 -8.48
CA THR A 70 17.19 8.00 -8.71
C THR A 70 17.98 7.63 -7.45
N GLY A 71 17.91 6.37 -7.05
CA GLY A 71 18.54 5.86 -5.82
C GLY A 71 17.63 5.86 -4.60
N ASP A 72 16.52 6.61 -4.60
CA ASP A 72 15.56 6.61 -3.50
C ASP A 72 14.98 5.22 -3.28
N LYS A 73 14.70 4.90 -2.02
CA LYS A 73 13.99 3.67 -1.65
C LYS A 73 12.52 4.00 -1.43
N VAL A 74 11.65 3.39 -2.23
CA VAL A 74 10.21 3.60 -2.16
C VAL A 74 9.47 2.28 -1.93
N LYS A 75 8.36 2.35 -1.22
CA LYS A 75 7.44 1.27 -0.92
C LYS A 75 6.40 1.15 -2.02
N ILE A 76 6.16 -0.08 -2.47
CA ILE A 76 5.08 -0.44 -3.39
C ILE A 76 4.31 -1.64 -2.84
N VAL A 77 3.02 -1.75 -3.20
CA VAL A 77 2.17 -2.89 -2.84
C VAL A 77 2.16 -3.90 -3.98
N THR A 78 2.34 -5.18 -3.69
CA THR A 78 2.38 -6.25 -4.69
C THR A 78 1.78 -7.52 -4.12
N ASP A 79 1.37 -8.46 -4.96
CA ASP A 79 0.84 -9.78 -4.57
C ASP A 79 1.92 -10.88 -4.64
N ARG A 80 3.19 -10.52 -4.85
CA ARG A 80 4.32 -11.44 -5.09
C ARG A 80 5.64 -10.98 -4.47
#